data_AF-A0A239LWY3-F1
#
_entry.id   AF-A0A239LWY3-F1
#
_cell.length_a   1.000
_cell.length_b   1.000
_cell.length_c   1.000
_cell.angle_alpha   90.00
_cell.angle_beta   90.00
_cell.angle_gamma   90.00
#
_symmetry.space_group_name_H-M   'P 1'
#
loop_
_entity.id
_entity.type
_entity.pdbx_description
1 polymer ?
#
loop_
_entity_poly.entity_id
_entity_poly.type
_entity_poly.pdbx_seq_one_letter_code
_entity_poly.pdbx_strand_id
1 'polypeptide(L)'
;METIFLPRRDWVLSGSMDSWSEGIDHRFTLAVFLDLDTETRLARLGARERARVHTPDEAEEVEAFLEWAAAYDDGLLPGRNRARHTTWASELSCPVLTLNSTPPVADLVSRILAFLGAEGRRCSEAALDPEHRLP
;
A
#
# COMPACT_ATOMS: atom_id res chain seq x y z
N MET A 1 15.22 -6.86 -5.75
CA MET A 1 14.94 -5.76 -4.79
C MET A 1 15.81 -5.81 -3.55
N GLU A 2 16.26 -7.00 -3.13
CA GLU A 2 17.10 -7.20 -1.94
C GLU A 2 18.31 -6.26 -1.81
N THR A 3 19.14 -6.16 -2.84
CA THR A 3 20.38 -5.34 -2.81
C THR A 3 20.14 -3.85 -2.65
N ILE A 4 18.93 -3.36 -2.96
CA ILE A 4 18.55 -1.95 -2.80
C ILE A 4 18.08 -1.70 -1.36
N PHE A 5 17.30 -2.60 -0.77
CA PHE A 5 16.63 -2.33 0.50
C PHE A 5 17.35 -2.94 1.71
N LEU A 6 17.81 -4.18 1.61
CA LEU A 6 18.35 -4.93 2.75
C LEU A 6 19.66 -4.41 3.35
N PRO A 7 20.53 -3.66 2.62
CA PRO A 7 21.69 -3.03 3.25
C PRO A 7 21.34 -1.84 4.16
N ARG A 8 20.11 -1.30 4.08
CA ARG A 8 19.69 -0.16 4.90
C ARG A 8 19.00 -0.65 6.17
N ARG A 9 19.22 0.08 7.28
CA ARG A 9 18.57 -0.21 8.57
C ARG A 9 17.05 -0.15 8.47
N ASP A 10 16.54 0.92 7.85
CA ASP A 10 15.12 1.20 7.68
C ASP A 10 14.85 1.57 6.22
N TRP A 11 13.69 1.18 5.70
CA TRP A 11 13.27 1.48 4.34
C TRP A 11 11.76 1.50 4.18
N VAL A 12 11.30 2.19 3.14
CA VAL A 12 9.89 2.25 2.73
C VAL A 12 9.84 1.93 1.24
N LEU A 13 8.91 1.05 0.87
CA LEU A 13 8.61 0.70 -0.51
C LEU A 13 7.12 0.98 -0.77
N SER A 14 6.78 1.57 -1.93
CA SER A 14 5.41 1.99 -2.26
C SER A 14 5.06 1.66 -3.71
N GLY A 15 3.82 1.24 -3.97
CA GLY A 15 3.36 0.78 -5.29
C GLY A 15 2.52 -0.50 -5.20
N SER A 16 2.53 -1.30 -6.27
CA SER A 16 1.82 -2.60 -6.36
C SER A 16 2.64 -3.71 -5.70
N MET A 17 2.58 -3.79 -4.38
CA MET A 17 3.46 -4.66 -3.59
C MET A 17 3.28 -6.14 -3.89
N ASP A 18 2.09 -6.57 -4.31
CA ASP A 18 1.78 -7.94 -4.73
C ASP A 18 2.70 -8.50 -5.83
N SER A 19 3.32 -7.63 -6.63
CA SER A 19 4.28 -8.01 -7.68
C SER A 19 5.68 -7.47 -7.44
N TRP A 20 5.80 -6.34 -6.75
CA TRP A 20 7.09 -5.69 -6.53
C TRP A 20 7.83 -6.25 -5.31
N SER A 21 7.14 -6.82 -4.34
CA SER A 21 7.76 -7.29 -3.10
C SER A 21 8.36 -8.70 -3.17
N GLU A 22 8.34 -9.35 -4.33
CA GLU A 22 8.81 -10.73 -4.50
C GLU A 22 10.22 -10.92 -3.92
N GLY A 23 10.34 -11.85 -2.96
CA GLY A 23 11.58 -12.18 -2.27
C GLY A 23 11.96 -11.27 -1.10
N ILE A 24 11.21 -10.20 -0.81
CA ILE A 24 11.46 -9.31 0.35
C ILE A 24 10.24 -9.02 1.21
N ASP A 25 9.06 -9.48 0.80
CA ASP A 25 7.80 -9.44 1.53
C ASP A 25 7.90 -9.99 2.96
N HIS A 26 8.63 -11.09 3.14
CA HIS A 26 8.92 -11.68 4.46
C HIS A 26 9.75 -10.77 5.40
N ARG A 27 10.31 -9.67 4.88
CA ARG A 27 11.07 -8.67 5.67
C ARG A 27 10.23 -7.47 6.07
N PHE A 28 8.99 -7.35 5.61
CA PHE A 28 8.11 -6.27 6.03
C PHE A 28 7.86 -6.36 7.52
N THR A 29 7.94 -5.21 8.20
CA THR A 29 7.58 -5.05 9.62
C THR A 29 6.20 -4.40 9.78
N LEU A 30 5.72 -3.75 8.71
CA LEU A 30 4.40 -3.14 8.59
C LEU A 30 4.06 -3.04 7.10
N ALA A 31 2.85 -3.45 6.74
CA ALA A 31 2.24 -3.11 5.46
C ALA A 31 1.15 -2.06 5.68
N VAL A 32 1.04 -1.08 4.77
CA VAL A 32 0.00 -0.05 4.82
C VAL A 32 -0.84 -0.11 3.55
N PHE A 33 -2.14 -0.36 3.71
CA PHE A 33 -3.11 -0.32 2.61
C PHE A 33 -3.86 1.01 2.67
N LEU A 34 -3.59 1.90 1.70
CA LEU A 34 -4.29 3.16 1.58
C LEU A 34 -5.56 2.98 0.75
N ASP A 35 -6.70 3.15 1.40
CA ASP A 35 -8.02 3.07 0.80
C ASP A 35 -8.55 4.47 0.47
N LEU A 36 -9.26 4.59 -0.64
CA LEU A 36 -9.94 5.81 -1.04
C LEU A 36 -11.19 5.41 -1.81
N ASP A 37 -12.29 6.12 -1.57
CA ASP A 37 -13.51 5.90 -2.32
C ASP A 37 -13.25 6.06 -3.83
N THR A 38 -13.88 5.19 -4.62
CA THR A 38 -13.64 5.07 -6.07
C THR A 38 -13.85 6.41 -6.78
N GLU A 39 -14.89 7.15 -6.42
CA GLU A 39 -15.21 8.44 -7.02
C GLU A 39 -14.10 9.47 -6.79
N THR A 40 -13.68 9.67 -5.53
CA THR A 40 -12.59 10.59 -5.20
C THR A 40 -11.27 10.14 -5.82
N ARG A 41 -10.99 8.83 -5.87
CA ARG A 41 -9.79 8.28 -6.50
C ARG A 41 -9.78 8.59 -8.00
N LEU A 42 -10.87 8.32 -8.72
CA LEU A 42 -10.99 8.61 -10.15
C LEU A 42 -10.92 10.11 -10.46
N ALA A 43 -11.56 10.96 -9.64
CA ALA A 43 -11.47 12.40 -9.80
C ALA A 43 -10.03 12.91 -9.67
N ARG A 44 -9.28 12.44 -8.65
CA ARG A 44 -7.86 12.78 -8.46
C ARG A 44 -6.98 12.23 -9.58
N LEU A 45 -7.21 11.00 -10.03
CA LEU A 45 -6.50 10.41 -11.17
C LEU A 45 -6.73 11.22 -12.45
N GLY A 46 -7.98 11.51 -12.78
CA GLY A 46 -8.31 12.29 -13.97
C GLY A 46 -7.73 13.70 -13.96
N ALA A 47 -7.73 14.37 -12.81
CA ALA A 47 -7.08 15.67 -12.67
C ALA A 47 -5.56 15.59 -12.89
N ARG A 48 -4.91 14.55 -12.35
CA ARG A 48 -3.48 14.31 -12.52
C ARG A 48 -3.11 14.00 -13.96
N GLU A 49 -3.85 13.10 -14.61
CA GLU A 49 -3.55 12.70 -15.98
C GLU A 49 -3.79 13.85 -16.97
N ARG A 50 -4.91 14.57 -16.86
CA ARG A 50 -5.17 15.74 -17.72
C ARG A 50 -4.12 16.84 -17.60
N ALA A 51 -3.49 16.99 -16.43
CA ALA A 51 -2.39 17.95 -16.25
C ALA A 51 -1.09 17.52 -16.97
N ARG A 52 -0.99 16.25 -17.40
CA ARG A 52 0.18 15.66 -18.06
C ARG A 52 -0.03 15.39 -19.55
N VAL A 53 -1.27 15.46 -20.03
CA VAL A 53 -1.60 15.31 -21.46
C VAL A 53 -1.09 16.53 -22.23
N HIS A 54 -0.39 16.28 -23.31
CA HIS A 54 0.16 17.30 -24.21
C HIS A 54 -0.30 17.12 -25.67
N THR A 55 -0.89 15.97 -26.01
CA THR A 55 -1.33 15.60 -27.36
C THR A 55 -2.70 14.89 -27.36
N PRO A 56 -3.42 14.86 -28.49
CA PRO A 56 -4.67 14.10 -28.60
C PRO A 56 -4.53 12.58 -28.40
N ASP A 57 -3.44 11.97 -28.88
CA ASP A 57 -3.21 10.53 -28.72
C ASP A 57 -3.04 10.15 -27.24
N GLU A 58 -2.35 10.97 -26.46
CA GLU A 58 -2.24 10.81 -25.00
C GLU A 58 -3.61 10.96 -24.30
N ALA A 59 -4.57 11.67 -24.89
CA ALA A 59 -5.90 11.81 -24.31
C ALA A 59 -6.71 10.50 -24.39
N GLU A 60 -6.57 9.75 -25.49
CA GLU A 60 -7.19 8.42 -25.64
C GLU A 60 -6.58 7.41 -24.66
N GLU A 61 -5.26 7.43 -24.49
CA GLU A 61 -4.56 6.60 -23.50
C GLU A 61 -5.01 6.92 -22.06
N VAL A 62 -5.23 8.21 -21.75
CA VAL A 62 -5.75 8.64 -20.44
C VAL A 62 -7.17 8.13 -20.21
N GLU A 63 -8.05 8.17 -21.19
CA GLU A 63 -9.42 7.66 -21.03
C GLU A 63 -9.40 6.14 -20.81
N ALA A 64 -8.64 5.40 -21.62
CA ALA A 64 -8.47 3.95 -21.44
C ALA A 64 -7.88 3.61 -20.06
N PHE A 65 -6.93 4.41 -19.58
CA PHE A 65 -6.38 4.25 -18.23
C PHE A 65 -7.42 4.50 -17.14
N LEU A 66 -8.25 5.53 -17.27
CA LEU A 66 -9.29 5.86 -16.29
C LEU A 66 -10.39 4.79 -16.25
N GLU A 67 -10.81 4.28 -17.40
CA GLU A 67 -11.73 3.14 -17.50
C GLU A 67 -11.15 1.91 -16.79
N TRP A 68 -9.87 1.60 -17.07
CA TRP A 68 -9.19 0.51 -16.40
C TRP A 68 -9.09 0.72 -14.88
N ALA A 69 -8.79 1.94 -14.43
CA ALA A 69 -8.66 2.27 -13.02
C ALA A 69 -10.00 2.24 -12.26
N ALA A 70 -11.13 2.43 -12.95
CA ALA A 70 -12.47 2.38 -12.38
C ALA A 70 -12.84 0.95 -11.94
N ALA A 71 -12.42 -0.06 -12.70
CA ALA A 71 -12.65 -1.48 -12.42
C ALA A 71 -11.77 -2.06 -11.29
N TYR A 72 -11.02 -1.22 -10.56
CA TYR A 72 -10.12 -1.68 -9.51
C TYR A 72 -10.88 -2.31 -8.32
N ASP A 73 -11.99 -1.71 -7.89
CA ASP A 73 -12.71 -2.14 -6.70
C ASP A 73 -13.54 -3.42 -6.95
N ASP A 74 -14.16 -3.53 -8.13
CA ASP A 74 -14.99 -4.68 -8.53
C ASP A 74 -14.18 -5.82 -9.18
N GLY A 75 -12.98 -5.53 -9.69
CA GLY A 75 -12.13 -6.49 -10.37
C GLY A 75 -12.67 -6.96 -11.71
N LEU A 76 -13.51 -6.17 -12.38
CA LEU A 76 -14.13 -6.52 -13.66
C LEU A 76 -13.13 -6.62 -14.82
N LEU A 77 -11.95 -6.02 -14.67
CA LEU A 77 -10.88 -6.06 -15.67
C LEU A 77 -9.65 -6.83 -15.17
N PRO A 78 -8.89 -7.45 -16.08
CA PRO A 78 -7.67 -8.17 -15.71
C PRO A 78 -6.60 -7.24 -15.12
N GLY A 79 -5.75 -7.80 -14.26
CA GLY A 79 -4.60 -7.12 -13.70
C GLY A 79 -4.75 -6.79 -12.21
N ARG A 80 -4.63 -5.51 -11.87
CA ARG A 80 -4.66 -5.03 -10.48
C ARG A 80 -6.10 -4.79 -10.05
N ASN A 81 -6.48 -5.39 -8.94
CA ASN A 81 -7.77 -5.14 -8.30
C ASN A 81 -7.65 -5.23 -6.78
N ARG A 82 -8.68 -4.73 -6.10
CA ARG A 82 -8.75 -4.66 -4.64
C ARG A 82 -8.65 -6.04 -4.01
N ALA A 83 -9.43 -7.01 -4.50
CA ALA A 83 -9.46 -8.36 -3.96
C ALA A 83 -8.07 -9.02 -3.96
N ARG A 84 -7.36 -8.94 -5.10
CA ARG A 84 -5.99 -9.43 -5.25
C ARG A 84 -5.03 -8.79 -4.26
N HIS A 85 -5.07 -7.47 -4.12
CA HIS A 85 -4.20 -6.77 -3.17
C HIS A 85 -4.53 -7.11 -1.72
N THR A 86 -5.81 -7.23 -1.35
CA THR A 86 -6.21 -7.58 0.02
C THR A 86 -5.89 -9.03 0.36
N THR A 87 -6.02 -9.96 -0.59
CA THR A 87 -5.63 -11.36 -0.41
C THR A 87 -4.12 -11.45 -0.17
N TRP A 88 -3.32 -10.84 -1.06
CA TRP A 88 -1.87 -10.79 -0.90
C TRP A 88 -1.46 -10.17 0.45
N ALA A 89 -2.08 -9.06 0.84
CA ALA A 89 -1.77 -8.42 2.12
C ALA A 89 -2.09 -9.34 3.32
N SER A 90 -3.14 -10.15 3.24
CA SER A 90 -3.51 -11.09 4.30
C SER A 90 -2.54 -12.27 4.48
N GLU A 91 -1.69 -12.52 3.48
CA GLU A 91 -0.67 -13.58 3.51
C GLU A 91 0.64 -13.10 4.19
N LEU A 92 0.77 -11.80 4.46
CA LEU A 92 1.96 -11.23 5.09
C LEU A 92 2.06 -11.65 6.55
N SER A 93 3.30 -11.90 7.01
CA SER A 93 3.61 -12.22 8.40
C SER A 93 3.61 -11.00 9.33
N CYS A 94 3.50 -9.79 8.78
CA CYS A 94 3.52 -8.53 9.52
C CYS A 94 2.13 -7.89 9.61
N PRO A 95 1.91 -6.98 10.57
CA PRO A 95 0.65 -6.24 10.65
C PRO A 95 0.33 -5.49 9.36
N VAL A 96 -0.94 -5.51 8.96
CA VAL A 96 -1.47 -4.71 7.84
C VAL A 96 -2.35 -3.61 8.40
N LEU A 97 -1.93 -2.35 8.19
CA LEU A 97 -2.68 -1.17 8.58
C LEU A 97 -3.46 -0.62 7.37
N THR A 98 -4.78 -0.73 7.40
CA THR A 98 -5.66 -0.11 6.40
C THR A 98 -6.06 1.30 6.84
N LEU A 99 -5.85 2.30 5.99
CA LEU A 99 -6.20 3.70 6.27
C LEU A 99 -7.02 4.30 5.14
N ASN A 100 -8.11 4.98 5.49
CA ASN A 100 -8.74 5.94 4.59
C ASN A 100 -7.74 7.10 4.32
N SER A 101 -7.47 7.34 3.03
CA SER A 101 -6.49 8.30 2.52
C SER A 101 -7.10 9.63 2.03
N THR A 102 -8.37 9.90 2.35
CA THR A 102 -9.02 11.21 2.16
C THR A 102 -8.31 12.33 2.94
N PRO A 103 -7.88 12.15 4.21
CA PRO A 103 -7.20 13.19 4.98
C PRO A 103 -5.86 13.67 4.37
N PRO A 104 -5.33 14.83 4.80
CA PRO A 104 -4.01 15.31 4.42
C PRO A 104 -2.88 14.31 4.69
N VAL A 105 -1.84 14.35 3.85
CA VAL A 105 -0.67 13.46 3.96
C VAL A 105 -0.02 13.52 5.34
N ALA A 106 0.10 14.71 5.95
CA ALA A 106 0.69 14.87 7.28
C ALA A 106 -0.08 14.09 8.36
N ASP A 107 -1.41 14.02 8.27
CA ASP A 107 -2.25 13.29 9.21
C ASP A 107 -2.09 11.77 9.02
N LEU A 108 -2.02 11.31 7.76
CA LEU A 108 -1.77 9.91 7.44
C LEU A 108 -0.39 9.46 7.94
N VAL A 109 0.64 10.26 7.70
CA VAL A 109 2.00 9.99 8.18
C VAL A 109 2.02 9.93 9.71
N SER A 110 1.38 10.88 10.39
CA SER A 110 1.31 10.90 11.85
C SER A 110 0.65 9.63 12.42
N ARG A 111 -0.43 9.16 11.78
CA ARG A 111 -1.10 7.90 12.14
C ARG A 111 -0.20 6.68 11.96
N ILE A 112 0.51 6.59 10.82
CA ILE A 112 1.43 5.49 10.53
C ILE A 112 2.59 5.46 11.54
N LEU A 113 3.19 6.62 11.84
CA LEU A 113 4.28 6.73 12.82
C LEU A 113 3.82 6.36 14.24
N ALA A 114 2.63 6.78 14.65
CA ALA A 114 2.05 6.40 15.93
C ALA A 114 1.86 4.87 16.02
N PHE A 115 1.40 4.24 14.94
CA PHE A 115 1.25 2.78 14.86
C PHE A 115 2.60 2.07 14.96
N LEU A 116 3.60 2.48 14.17
CA LEU A 116 4.97 1.95 14.22
C LEU A 116 5.58 2.04 15.62
N GLY A 117 5.39 3.17 16.30
CA GLY A 117 5.86 3.35 17.68
C GLY A 117 5.17 2.42 18.67
N ALA A 118 3.87 2.13 18.48
CA ALA A 118 3.13 1.20 19.32
C ALA A 118 3.52 -0.27 19.09
N GLU A 119 3.72 -0.69 17.83
CA GLU A 119 4.23 -2.04 17.51
C GLU A 119 5.65 -2.26 18.02
N GLY A 120 6.54 -1.26 17.87
CA GLY A 120 7.90 -1.37 18.40
C GLY A 120 7.94 -1.62 19.91
N ARG A 121 7.01 -1.02 20.67
CA ARG A 121 6.87 -1.28 22.12
C ARG A 121 6.33 -2.69 22.41
N ARG A 122 5.31 -3.16 21.68
CA ARG A 122 4.77 -4.52 21.84
C ARG A 122 5.82 -5.61 21.57
N CYS A 123 6.60 -5.48 20.50
CA CYS A 123 7.68 -6.43 20.22
C CYS A 123 8.78 -6.38 21.27
N SER A 124 9.12 -5.19 21.80
CA SER A 124 10.10 -5.07 22.89
C SER A 124 9.60 -5.73 24.18
N GLU A 125 8.33 -5.56 24.51
CA GLU A 125 7.74 -6.13 25.74
C GLU A 125 7.59 -7.65 25.62
N ALA A 126 7.14 -8.17 24.46
CA ALA A 126 7.09 -9.60 24.18
C ALA A 126 8.47 -10.27 24.10
N ALA A 127 9.53 -9.53 23.75
CA ALA A 127 10.90 -10.03 23.79
C ALA A 127 11.51 -10.03 25.21
N LEU A 128 10.93 -9.26 26.15
CA LEU A 128 11.34 -9.19 27.55
C LEU A 128 10.59 -10.17 28.46
N ASP A 129 9.48 -10.77 27.99
CA ASP A 129 8.74 -11.81 28.70
C ASP A 129 8.89 -13.19 28.00
N PRO A 130 9.96 -13.95 28.31
CA PRO A 130 10.16 -15.29 27.76
C PRO A 130 9.27 -16.36 28.43
N GLU A 131 8.47 -16.04 29.46
CA GLU A 131 7.80 -17.07 30.28
C GLU A 131 6.33 -17.34 29.92
N HIS A 132 5.70 -16.60 29.00
CA HIS A 132 4.30 -16.87 28.63
C HIS A 132 4.08 -17.79 27.42
N ARG A 133 5.09 -18.59 27.04
CA ARG A 133 4.92 -19.65 26.04
C ARG A 133 4.81 -21.02 26.72
N LEU A 134 3.66 -21.34 27.28
CA LEU A 134 3.30 -22.74 27.61
C LEU A 134 1.77 -22.97 27.61
N PRO A 135 1.31 -24.20 27.36
CA PRO A 135 1.95 -25.34 26.69
C PRO A 135 1.40 -25.61 25.27
#